data_AF-A0AAD4PV97-F1
#
_entry.id   AF-A0AAD4PV97-F1
#
_cell.length_a   1.000
_cell.length_b   1.000
_cell.length_c   1.000
_cell.angle_alpha   90.00
_cell.angle_beta   90.00
_cell.angle_gamma   90.00
#
_symmetry.space_group_name_H-M   'P 1'
#
loop_
_entity.id
_entity.type
_entity.pdbx_description
1 polymer ?
#
loop_
_entity_poly.entity_id
_entity_poly.type
_entity_poly.pdbx_seq_one_letter_code
_entity_poly.pdbx_strand_id
1 'polypeptide(L)'
;MKKLLMKSSRLTQTLAMMKEMDGNTSREPLLMESDREYDESSHELNEKNDTYSPFFTYKSLSVLIANFLLLILSVVILVFAKLESSRQSSLCTKEHSFYSPALEEVKYEKVRYAGLLESDSLWRGSPSPIIDEAWDSVTWKVPEIPVDESVVHRTNNQFDINSLTRFPPEFGGQIYTEVEWKHELHCLNLMRKYIYFDYYKNSTSLFYAYSSDEIINHLGILNSYFFS
;
A
#
# COMPACT_ATOMS: atom_id res chain seq x y z
N MET A 1 -30.70 -18.61 3.24
CA MET A 1 -31.39 -18.47 4.54
C MET A 1 -30.64 -19.00 5.78
N LYS A 2 -29.35 -19.43 5.70
CA LYS A 2 -28.57 -19.90 6.87
C LYS A 2 -27.53 -18.91 7.43
N LYS A 3 -27.29 -17.75 6.79
CA LYS A 3 -26.33 -16.74 7.26
C LYS A 3 -26.90 -15.69 8.24
N LEU A 4 -28.22 -15.63 8.42
CA LEU A 4 -28.87 -14.64 9.31
C LEU A 4 -29.01 -15.10 10.77
N LEU A 5 -28.89 -16.41 11.04
CA LEU A 5 -29.11 -16.95 12.39
C LEU A 5 -27.88 -16.91 13.31
N MET A 6 -26.66 -16.75 12.78
CA MET A 6 -25.45 -16.68 13.63
C MET A 6 -25.18 -15.30 14.24
N LYS A 7 -25.78 -14.22 13.72
CA LYS A 7 -25.51 -12.85 14.22
C LYS A 7 -26.35 -12.48 15.45
N SER A 8 -27.46 -13.18 15.67
CA SER A 8 -28.39 -12.95 16.80
C SER A 8 -27.88 -13.49 18.15
N SER A 9 -27.07 -14.56 18.13
CA SER A 9 -26.56 -15.21 19.35
C SER A 9 -25.49 -14.40 20.09
N ARG A 10 -24.73 -13.53 19.40
CA ARG A 10 -23.68 -12.72 20.06
C ARG A 10 -24.22 -11.43 20.71
N LEU A 11 -25.39 -10.95 20.30
CA LEU A 11 -26.02 -9.75 20.85
C LEU A 11 -26.76 -10.01 22.18
N THR A 12 -27.21 -11.24 22.41
CA THR A 12 -27.91 -11.63 23.65
C THR A 12 -26.95 -11.86 24.82
N GLN A 13 -25.69 -12.18 24.55
CA GLN A 13 -24.70 -12.47 25.60
C GLN A 13 -24.06 -11.20 26.19
N THR A 14 -23.98 -10.10 25.44
CA THR A 14 -23.46 -8.81 25.94
C THR A 14 -24.48 -8.02 26.75
N LEU A 15 -25.77 -8.14 26.44
CA LEU A 15 -26.87 -7.50 27.20
C LEU A 15 -27.09 -8.12 28.60
N ALA A 16 -26.68 -9.37 28.81
CA ALA A 16 -26.76 -10.04 30.11
C ALA A 16 -25.67 -9.59 31.09
N MET A 17 -24.53 -9.05 30.61
CA MET A 17 -23.43 -8.60 31.46
C MET A 17 -23.55 -7.14 31.92
N MET A 18 -24.42 -6.34 31.30
CA MET A 18 -24.62 -4.93 31.67
C MET A 18 -25.76 -4.70 32.69
N LYS A 19 -26.44 -5.76 33.15
CA LYS A 19 -27.60 -5.67 34.05
C LYS A 19 -27.28 -5.90 35.53
N GLU A 20 -26.01 -6.06 35.89
CA GLU A 20 -25.61 -6.51 37.24
C GLU A 20 -24.91 -5.43 38.10
N MET A 21 -24.93 -4.16 37.69
CA MET A 21 -24.27 -3.07 38.44
C MET A 21 -25.19 -1.90 38.84
N ASP A 22 -26.51 -2.10 38.84
CA ASP A 22 -27.48 -1.04 39.15
C ASP A 22 -28.57 -1.56 40.11
N GLY A 23 -28.20 -1.85 41.36
CA GLY A 23 -29.14 -2.47 42.29
C GLY A 23 -28.67 -2.65 43.72
N ASN A 24 -28.34 -1.55 44.44
CA ASN A 24 -28.58 -1.41 45.89
C ASN A 24 -28.11 -0.02 46.31
N THR A 25 -28.97 0.92 46.71
CA THR A 25 -29.41 0.98 48.11
C THR A 25 -30.66 1.86 48.21
N SER A 26 -31.63 1.32 48.92
CA SER A 26 -32.98 1.82 49.14
C SER A 26 -33.06 3.02 50.09
N ARG A 27 -33.94 3.96 49.72
CA ARG A 27 -34.93 4.71 50.52
C ARG A 27 -34.82 4.70 52.05
N GLU A 28 -34.89 5.89 52.67
CA GLU A 28 -36.06 6.29 53.48
C GLU A 28 -36.20 7.82 53.65
N PRO A 29 -37.43 8.36 53.80
CA PRO A 29 -37.72 9.79 53.88
C PRO A 29 -38.25 10.26 55.26
N LEU A 30 -38.37 11.60 55.39
CA LEU A 30 -39.26 12.36 56.29
C LEU A 30 -38.94 12.35 57.79
N LEU A 31 -38.59 13.53 58.33
CA LEU A 31 -39.45 14.21 59.32
C LEU A 31 -39.31 15.73 59.20
N MET A 32 -40.48 16.37 59.14
CA MET A 32 -40.74 17.80 59.24
C MET A 32 -41.09 18.13 60.70
N GLU A 33 -40.85 19.39 61.07
CA GLU A 33 -41.34 20.10 62.26
C GLU A 33 -40.57 19.95 63.58
N SER A 34 -39.92 21.04 64.00
CA SER A 34 -40.36 21.76 65.19
C SER A 34 -39.75 23.16 65.22
N ASP A 35 -40.61 24.17 65.16
CA ASP A 35 -40.33 25.56 65.48
C ASP A 35 -39.53 25.70 66.80
N ARG A 36 -38.53 26.59 66.80
CA ARG A 36 -38.11 27.34 68.00
C ARG A 36 -37.29 28.56 67.61
N GLU A 37 -38.01 29.67 67.58
CA GLU A 37 -37.72 30.90 68.34
C GLU A 37 -36.29 31.45 68.32
N TYR A 38 -36.19 32.60 67.65
CA TYR A 38 -35.18 33.66 67.69
C TYR A 38 -34.30 33.74 68.95
N ASP A 39 -32.98 33.79 68.76
CA ASP A 39 -32.11 34.64 69.60
C ASP A 39 -31.03 35.30 68.73
N GLU A 40 -31.02 36.62 68.80
CA GLU A 40 -30.18 37.55 68.05
C GLU A 40 -28.91 37.78 68.87
N SER A 41 -27.86 36.99 68.62
CA SER A 41 -26.54 37.24 69.20
C SER A 41 -25.49 37.38 68.09
N SER A 42 -25.08 38.62 67.92
CA SER A 42 -23.91 39.10 67.16
C SER A 42 -22.73 38.12 67.15
N HIS A 43 -22.49 37.50 66.00
CA HIS A 43 -21.18 37.01 65.61
C HIS A 43 -20.83 37.64 64.27
N GLU A 44 -19.93 38.63 64.30
CA GLU A 44 -19.17 39.10 63.15
C GLU A 44 -18.43 37.91 62.54
N LEU A 45 -19.07 37.20 61.61
CA LEU A 45 -18.38 36.30 60.70
C LEU A 45 -17.88 37.14 59.54
N ASN A 46 -16.70 37.71 59.79
CA ASN A 46 -15.67 38.09 58.84
C ASN A 46 -15.90 37.46 57.45
N GLU A 47 -16.54 38.22 56.56
CA GLU A 47 -16.72 37.87 55.16
C GLU A 47 -15.32 37.89 54.53
N LYS A 48 -14.66 36.73 54.56
CA LYS A 48 -13.49 36.49 53.73
C LYS A 48 -13.98 36.64 52.29
N ASN A 49 -13.64 37.76 51.69
CA ASN A 49 -13.59 37.91 50.25
C ASN A 49 -12.66 36.82 49.71
N ASP A 50 -13.23 35.65 49.40
CA ASP A 50 -12.60 34.61 48.62
C ASP A 50 -12.37 35.19 47.23
N THR A 51 -11.23 35.87 47.14
CA THR A 51 -10.67 36.38 45.91
C THR A 51 -10.28 35.15 45.12
N TYR A 52 -11.19 34.68 44.27
CA TYR A 52 -10.91 33.61 43.33
C TYR A 52 -9.71 34.02 42.49
N SER A 53 -8.56 33.48 42.88
CA SER A 53 -7.28 33.84 42.30
C SER A 53 -7.27 33.41 40.81
N PRO A 54 -6.81 34.24 39.86
CA PRO A 54 -6.80 33.89 38.44
C PRO A 54 -5.63 32.95 38.11
N PHE A 55 -5.17 32.16 39.08
CA PHE A 55 -3.99 31.31 38.88
C PHE A 55 -4.28 30.04 38.05
N PHE A 56 -5.54 29.81 37.68
CA PHE A 56 -5.94 28.64 36.89
C PHE A 56 -5.98 28.91 35.37
N THR A 57 -5.99 30.16 34.92
CA THR A 57 -6.17 30.51 33.49
C THR A 57 -4.87 30.53 32.69
N TYR A 58 -3.73 30.89 33.30
CA TYR A 58 -2.44 30.97 32.59
C TYR A 58 -1.85 29.61 32.21
N LYS A 59 -2.09 28.56 33.02
CA LYS A 59 -1.69 27.19 32.69
C LYS A 59 -2.52 26.60 31.55
N SER A 60 -3.80 26.99 31.46
CA SER A 60 -4.68 26.59 30.34
C SER A 60 -4.24 27.25 29.03
N LEU A 61 -3.84 28.53 29.06
CA LEU A 61 -3.40 29.25 27.88
C LEU A 61 -2.06 28.75 27.35
N SER A 62 -1.09 28.42 28.22
CA SER A 62 0.20 27.87 27.80
C SER A 62 0.07 26.48 27.16
N VAL A 63 -0.81 25.63 27.70
CA VAL A 63 -1.14 24.32 27.10
C VAL A 63 -1.81 24.50 25.74
N LEU A 64 -2.73 25.46 25.60
CA LEU A 64 -3.35 25.78 24.31
C LEU A 64 -2.33 26.26 23.28
N ILE A 65 -1.41 27.15 23.66
CA ILE A 65 -0.34 27.65 22.78
C ILE A 65 0.58 26.49 22.36
N ALA A 66 0.98 25.63 23.29
CA ALA A 66 1.83 24.48 22.97
C ALA A 66 1.15 23.50 21.99
N ASN A 67 -0.14 23.22 22.19
CA ASN A 67 -0.91 22.38 21.27
C ASN A 67 -1.05 23.02 19.88
N PHE A 68 -1.25 24.34 19.81
CA PHE A 68 -1.34 25.06 18.55
C PHE A 68 -0.01 25.06 17.79
N LEU A 69 1.12 25.25 18.49
CA LEU A 69 2.46 25.13 17.90
C LEU A 69 2.76 23.72 17.40
N LEU A 70 2.38 22.68 18.16
CA LEU A 70 2.50 21.30 17.73
C LEU A 70 1.62 21.00 16.50
N LEU A 71 0.40 21.54 16.46
CA LEU A 71 -0.48 21.41 15.30
C LEU A 71 0.15 22.08 14.07
N ILE A 72 0.63 23.32 14.19
CA ILE A 72 1.32 24.01 13.09
C ILE A 72 2.52 23.19 12.62
N LEU A 73 3.37 22.75 13.54
CA LEU A 73 4.54 21.92 13.20
C LEU A 73 4.13 20.64 12.47
N SER A 74 3.07 19.96 12.93
CA SER A 74 2.57 18.74 12.29
C SER A 74 2.04 18.99 10.88
N VAL A 75 1.32 20.10 10.66
CA VAL A 75 0.80 20.51 9.35
C VAL A 75 1.95 20.87 8.42
N VAL A 76 2.94 21.62 8.91
CA VAL A 76 4.15 21.97 8.16
C VAL A 76 4.88 20.70 7.73
N ILE A 77 5.13 19.75 8.64
CA ILE A 77 5.76 18.47 8.32
C ILE A 77 4.95 17.69 7.27
N LEU A 78 3.61 17.63 7.41
CA LEU A 78 2.74 16.96 6.44
C LEU A 78 2.79 17.59 5.05
N VAL A 79 2.78 18.92 4.97
CA VAL A 79 2.88 19.65 3.70
C VAL A 79 4.24 19.39 3.05
N PHE A 80 5.35 19.52 3.81
CA PHE A 80 6.68 19.21 3.30
C PHE A 80 6.80 17.75 2.85
N ALA A 81 6.30 16.79 3.62
CA ALA A 81 6.32 15.37 3.26
C ALA A 81 5.51 15.09 1.99
N LYS A 82 4.37 15.76 1.77
CA LYS A 82 3.56 15.62 0.55
C LYS A 82 4.27 16.15 -0.68
N LEU A 83 4.92 17.32 -0.56
CA LEU A 83 5.68 17.95 -1.64
C LEU A 83 6.91 17.10 -2.01
N GLU A 84 7.68 16.66 -1.01
CA GLU A 84 8.90 15.87 -1.24
C GLU A 84 8.58 14.48 -1.79
N SER A 85 7.52 13.81 -1.28
CA SER A 85 7.07 12.51 -1.77
C SER A 85 6.78 12.49 -3.27
N SER A 86 6.34 13.61 -3.85
CA SER A 86 6.08 13.68 -5.29
C SER A 86 7.37 13.78 -6.12
N ARG A 87 8.44 14.36 -5.56
CA ARG A 87 9.71 14.57 -6.25
C ARG A 87 10.67 13.40 -6.08
N GLN A 88 10.60 12.72 -4.93
CA GLN A 88 11.51 11.64 -4.57
C GLN A 88 11.38 10.41 -5.49
N SER A 89 10.18 10.09 -5.99
CA SER A 89 9.96 8.87 -6.78
C SER A 89 10.77 8.84 -8.08
N SER A 90 10.86 9.96 -8.82
CA SER A 90 11.64 9.99 -10.07
C SER A 90 13.15 10.01 -9.83
N LEU A 91 13.60 10.69 -8.76
CA LEU A 91 15.01 10.74 -8.38
C LEU A 91 15.52 9.38 -7.90
N CYS A 92 14.76 8.69 -7.04
CA CYS A 92 15.12 7.35 -6.55
C CYS A 92 15.28 6.34 -7.69
N THR A 93 14.35 6.32 -8.66
CA THR A 93 14.48 5.39 -9.78
C THR A 93 15.73 5.68 -10.59
N LYS A 94 16.03 6.96 -10.86
CA LYS A 94 17.23 7.32 -11.62
C LYS A 94 18.52 6.96 -10.90
N GLU A 95 18.54 7.06 -9.57
CA GLU A 95 19.71 6.75 -8.74
C GLU A 95 19.96 5.24 -8.60
N HIS A 96 18.89 4.44 -8.55
CA HIS A 96 18.96 2.99 -8.33
C HIS A 96 18.76 2.14 -9.58
N SER A 97 18.56 2.74 -10.75
CA SER A 97 18.47 2.02 -12.02
C SER A 97 19.77 2.13 -12.80
N PHE A 98 20.10 1.08 -13.54
CA PHE A 98 21.10 1.19 -14.60
C PHE A 98 20.68 2.25 -15.62
N TYR A 99 21.66 2.86 -16.28
CA TYR A 99 21.37 3.81 -17.35
C TYR A 99 20.50 3.14 -18.42
N SER A 100 19.36 3.77 -18.73
CA SER A 100 18.49 3.36 -19.82
C SER A 100 17.82 4.60 -20.42
N PRO A 101 17.74 4.72 -21.76
CA PRO A 101 17.04 5.82 -22.40
C PRO A 101 15.56 5.85 -22.03
N ALA A 102 14.96 4.71 -21.66
CA ALA A 102 13.56 4.64 -21.27
C ALA A 102 13.26 5.43 -19.98
N LEU A 103 14.25 5.63 -19.10
CA LEU A 103 14.05 6.33 -17.82
C LEU A 103 13.65 7.81 -18.01
N GLU A 104 14.00 8.42 -19.14
CA GLU A 104 13.65 9.81 -19.44
C GLU A 104 12.15 9.98 -19.74
N GLU A 105 11.47 8.91 -20.15
CA GLU A 105 10.06 8.92 -20.54
C GLU A 105 9.12 8.40 -19.43
N VAL A 106 9.66 7.87 -18.32
CA VAL A 106 8.84 7.32 -17.22
C VAL A 106 8.18 8.44 -16.41
N LYS A 107 6.84 8.40 -16.36
CA LYS A 107 6.02 9.30 -15.53
C LYS A 107 5.35 8.51 -14.40
N TYR A 108 5.52 9.00 -13.17
CA TYR A 108 4.94 8.38 -11.98
C TYR A 108 3.57 8.98 -11.68
N GLU A 109 2.56 8.12 -11.58
CA GLU A 109 1.24 8.50 -11.07
C GLU A 109 0.91 7.77 -9.77
N LYS A 110 0.30 8.50 -8.83
CA LYS A 110 -0.21 7.93 -7.59
C LYS A 110 -1.61 7.37 -7.84
N VAL A 111 -1.68 6.08 -8.16
CA VAL A 111 -2.94 5.36 -8.33
C VAL A 111 -3.28 4.53 -7.08
N ARG A 112 -4.58 4.44 -6.75
CA ARG A 112 -5.07 3.56 -5.69
C ARG A 112 -5.61 2.28 -6.33
N TYR A 113 -4.89 1.18 -6.14
CA TYR A 113 -5.35 -0.12 -6.61
C TYR A 113 -6.52 -0.64 -5.77
N ALA A 114 -7.54 -1.17 -6.43
CA ALA A 114 -8.56 -1.98 -5.78
C ALA A 114 -7.92 -3.33 -5.43
N GLY A 115 -7.39 -3.47 -4.21
CA GLY A 115 -6.73 -4.68 -3.70
C GLY A 115 -7.67 -5.87 -3.47
N LEU A 116 -8.69 -6.02 -4.31
CA LEU A 116 -9.66 -7.11 -4.24
C LEU A 116 -9.08 -8.31 -5.00
N LEU A 117 -8.85 -9.40 -4.28
CA LEU A 117 -8.37 -10.65 -4.88
C LEU A 117 -9.40 -11.24 -5.85
N GLU A 118 -10.69 -11.02 -5.59
CA GLU A 118 -11.82 -11.55 -6.37
C GLU A 118 -12.33 -10.60 -7.47
N SER A 119 -11.64 -9.49 -7.76
CA SER A 119 -12.08 -8.61 -8.86
C SER A 119 -11.87 -9.26 -10.23
N ASP A 120 -12.82 -9.05 -11.14
CA ASP A 120 -12.66 -9.41 -12.54
C ASP A 120 -11.44 -8.70 -13.11
N SER A 121 -10.58 -9.46 -13.79
CA SER A 121 -9.37 -8.96 -14.43
C SER A 121 -9.18 -9.68 -15.75
N LEU A 122 -8.88 -8.91 -16.80
CA LEU A 122 -8.57 -9.44 -18.14
C LEU A 122 -7.35 -10.39 -18.14
N TRP A 123 -6.52 -10.32 -17.09
CA TRP A 123 -5.26 -11.04 -16.96
C TRP A 123 -5.36 -12.32 -16.12
N ARG A 124 -6.53 -12.58 -15.52
CA ARG A 124 -6.76 -13.68 -14.55
C ARG A 124 -7.95 -14.54 -14.97
N GLY A 125 -7.96 -15.77 -14.49
CA GLY A 125 -9.06 -16.72 -14.69
C GLY A 125 -8.58 -18.06 -15.21
N SER A 126 -9.53 -18.88 -15.65
CA SER A 126 -9.26 -20.12 -16.38
C SER A 126 -8.67 -19.83 -17.75
N PRO A 127 -7.85 -20.74 -18.31
CA PRO A 127 -7.25 -20.58 -19.63
C PRO A 127 -8.29 -20.23 -20.69
N SER A 128 -8.03 -19.19 -21.48
CA SER A 128 -8.87 -18.81 -22.60
C SER A 128 -8.06 -17.99 -23.62
N PRO A 129 -8.44 -18.01 -24.91
CA PRO A 129 -7.79 -17.20 -25.93
C PRO A 129 -7.79 -15.70 -25.62
N ILE A 130 -8.81 -15.20 -24.92
CA ILE A 130 -8.92 -13.77 -24.56
C ILE A 130 -7.85 -13.38 -23.54
N ILE A 131 -7.63 -14.23 -22.53
CA ILE A 131 -6.58 -14.01 -21.53
C ILE A 131 -5.21 -14.18 -22.18
N ASP A 132 -5.03 -15.16 -23.07
CA ASP A 132 -3.77 -15.37 -23.79
C ASP A 132 -3.41 -14.17 -24.65
N GLU A 133 -4.38 -13.65 -25.40
CA GLU A 133 -4.21 -12.45 -26.22
C GLU A 133 -3.84 -11.22 -25.39
N ALA A 134 -4.48 -11.05 -24.23
CA ALA A 134 -4.11 -9.99 -23.30
C ALA A 134 -2.64 -10.15 -22.89
N TRP A 135 -2.25 -11.30 -22.34
CA TRP A 135 -0.86 -11.57 -21.94
C TRP A 135 0.14 -11.36 -23.07
N ASP A 136 -0.18 -11.80 -24.29
CA ASP A 136 0.69 -11.63 -25.44
C ASP A 136 0.83 -10.16 -25.84
N SER A 137 -0.20 -9.31 -25.63
CA SER A 137 -0.15 -7.87 -25.93
C SER A 137 0.90 -7.11 -25.12
N VAL A 138 1.30 -7.63 -23.95
CA VAL A 138 2.32 -7.04 -23.05
C VAL A 138 3.56 -7.93 -22.90
N THR A 139 3.68 -9.00 -23.69
CA THR A 139 4.86 -9.85 -23.70
C THR A 139 5.36 -10.02 -25.12
N TRP A 140 4.78 -10.93 -25.88
CA TRP A 140 5.26 -11.30 -27.22
C TRP A 140 5.05 -10.24 -28.29
N LYS A 141 3.99 -9.43 -28.19
CA LYS A 141 3.65 -8.40 -29.19
C LYS A 141 4.31 -7.05 -28.91
N VAL A 142 5.06 -6.94 -27.81
CA VAL A 142 5.84 -5.74 -27.51
C VAL A 142 7.12 -5.81 -28.36
N PRO A 143 7.28 -4.89 -29.33
CA PRO A 143 8.40 -4.92 -30.25
C PRO A 143 9.70 -4.65 -29.51
N GLU A 144 10.77 -5.23 -30.02
CA GLU A 144 12.11 -4.98 -29.55
C GLU A 144 12.63 -3.64 -30.04
N ILE A 145 13.60 -3.11 -29.30
CA ILE A 145 14.07 -1.74 -29.46
C ILE A 145 15.48 -1.79 -30.06
N PRO A 146 15.68 -1.28 -31.28
CA PRO A 146 17.02 -1.10 -31.83
C PRO A 146 17.72 0.06 -31.12
N VAL A 147 18.96 -0.17 -30.68
CA VAL A 147 19.79 0.89 -30.10
C VAL A 147 21.16 0.97 -30.75
N ASP A 148 21.70 2.19 -30.78
CA ASP A 148 23.06 2.43 -31.27
C ASP A 148 24.09 2.05 -30.20
N GLU A 149 25.31 1.77 -30.66
CA GLU A 149 26.45 1.42 -29.79
C GLU A 149 26.74 2.50 -28.73
N SER A 150 26.50 3.77 -29.08
CA SER A 150 26.66 4.91 -28.16
C SER A 150 25.76 4.80 -26.93
N VAL A 151 24.55 4.23 -27.07
CA VAL A 151 23.63 4.01 -25.95
C VAL A 151 24.18 2.90 -25.06
N VAL A 152 24.66 1.82 -25.65
CA VAL A 152 25.24 0.68 -24.93
C VAL A 152 26.47 1.09 -24.15
N HIS A 153 27.37 1.88 -24.74
CA HIS A 153 28.56 2.39 -24.02
C HIS A 153 28.20 3.24 -22.79
N ARG A 154 27.07 3.97 -22.81
CA ARG A 154 26.59 4.73 -21.65
C ARG A 154 26.07 3.85 -20.51
N THR A 155 25.70 2.60 -20.78
CA THR A 155 25.29 1.65 -19.73
C THR A 155 26.45 1.19 -18.86
N ASN A 156 27.70 1.45 -19.27
CA ASN A 156 28.92 0.99 -18.61
C ASN A 156 28.92 -0.54 -18.35
N ASN A 157 28.28 -1.28 -19.26
CA ASN A 157 28.33 -2.73 -19.23
C ASN A 157 29.73 -3.23 -19.64
N GLN A 158 30.12 -4.40 -19.14
CA GLN A 158 31.44 -5.00 -19.40
C GLN A 158 31.43 -5.93 -20.63
N PHE A 159 30.33 -5.93 -21.39
CA PHE A 159 30.15 -6.83 -22.52
C PHE A 159 30.90 -6.30 -23.75
N ASP A 160 31.47 -7.21 -24.53
CA ASP A 160 32.02 -6.88 -25.85
C ASP A 160 30.86 -6.50 -26.80
N ILE A 161 30.92 -5.31 -27.39
CA ILE A 161 29.91 -4.80 -28.33
C ILE A 161 29.70 -5.72 -29.53
N ASN A 162 30.72 -6.49 -29.92
CA ASN A 162 30.66 -7.44 -31.03
C ASN A 162 29.96 -8.75 -30.65
N SER A 163 29.84 -9.04 -29.35
CA SER A 163 29.12 -10.22 -28.83
C SER A 163 27.60 -9.99 -28.72
N LEU A 164 27.14 -8.74 -28.85
CA LEU A 164 25.74 -8.40 -28.72
C LEU A 164 24.96 -8.77 -29.97
N THR A 165 23.73 -9.26 -29.76
CA THR A 165 22.81 -9.58 -30.85
C THR A 165 22.41 -8.31 -31.59
N ARG A 166 22.34 -8.38 -32.91
CA ARG A 166 21.95 -7.27 -33.78
C ARG A 166 20.77 -7.65 -34.64
N PHE A 167 19.96 -6.65 -34.97
CA PHE A 167 18.97 -6.79 -36.01
C PHE A 167 19.65 -7.09 -37.36
N PRO A 168 19.00 -7.84 -38.25
CA PRO A 168 19.49 -8.02 -39.61
C PRO A 168 19.72 -6.67 -40.31
N PRO A 169 20.65 -6.59 -41.30
CA PRO A 169 20.94 -5.34 -42.01
C PRO A 169 19.72 -4.67 -42.64
N GLU A 170 18.76 -5.46 -43.13
CA GLU A 170 17.50 -4.99 -43.69
C GLU A 170 16.58 -4.27 -42.68
N PHE A 171 16.80 -4.48 -41.39
CA PHE A 171 16.09 -3.85 -40.28
C PHE A 171 16.95 -2.82 -39.52
N GLY A 172 18.11 -2.44 -40.06
CA GLY A 172 18.95 -1.35 -39.53
C GLY A 172 20.28 -1.78 -38.91
N GLY A 173 20.52 -3.08 -38.66
CA GLY A 173 21.82 -3.56 -38.17
C GLY A 173 22.19 -3.15 -36.74
N GLN A 174 21.27 -2.49 -36.04
CA GLN A 174 21.45 -1.95 -34.69
C GLN A 174 21.41 -3.06 -33.64
N ILE A 175 21.85 -2.74 -32.43
CA ILE A 175 21.88 -3.70 -31.33
C ILE A 175 20.44 -3.98 -30.89
N TYR A 176 20.14 -5.28 -30.75
CA TYR A 176 18.87 -5.78 -30.28
C TYR A 176 18.77 -5.56 -28.77
N THR A 177 17.71 -4.88 -28.32
CA THR A 177 17.42 -4.70 -26.89
C THR A 177 15.94 -4.83 -26.60
N GLU A 178 15.61 -5.10 -25.34
CA GLU A 178 14.24 -5.20 -24.85
C GLU A 178 14.05 -4.37 -23.59
N VAL A 179 12.80 -4.06 -23.28
CA VAL A 179 12.41 -3.47 -22.00
C VAL A 179 12.31 -4.57 -20.94
N GLU A 180 12.94 -4.38 -19.78
CA GLU A 180 13.05 -5.41 -18.75
C GLU A 180 11.70 -5.99 -18.29
N TRP A 181 10.69 -5.13 -18.15
CA TRP A 181 9.35 -5.55 -17.73
C TRP A 181 8.71 -6.57 -18.71
N LYS A 182 9.10 -6.57 -20.00
CA LYS A 182 8.65 -7.59 -20.96
C LYS A 182 9.13 -8.97 -20.54
N HIS A 183 10.40 -9.09 -20.12
CA HIS A 183 10.98 -10.35 -19.65
C HIS A 183 10.35 -10.81 -18.33
N GLU A 184 10.14 -9.87 -17.38
CA GLU A 184 9.44 -10.15 -16.13
C GLU A 184 8.03 -10.70 -16.37
N LEU A 185 7.25 -10.04 -17.23
CA LEU A 185 5.88 -10.46 -17.57
C LEU A 185 5.86 -11.75 -18.41
N HIS A 186 6.86 -11.98 -19.27
CA HIS A 186 7.00 -13.23 -20.01
C HIS A 186 7.12 -14.42 -19.05
N CYS A 187 8.03 -14.33 -18.08
CA CYS A 187 8.24 -15.36 -17.07
C CYS A 187 6.99 -15.56 -16.18
N LEU A 188 6.32 -14.47 -15.81
CA LEU A 188 5.06 -14.54 -15.07
C LEU A 188 3.94 -15.22 -15.89
N ASN A 189 3.82 -14.92 -17.18
CA ASN A 189 2.88 -15.58 -18.09
C ASN A 189 3.22 -17.07 -18.24
N LEU A 190 4.51 -17.42 -18.30
CA LEU A 190 4.95 -18.81 -18.36
C LEU A 190 4.53 -19.57 -17.09
N MET A 191 4.73 -18.99 -15.91
CA MET A 191 4.26 -19.57 -14.65
C MET A 191 2.73 -19.73 -14.61
N ARG A 192 1.98 -18.72 -15.08
CA ARG A 192 0.52 -18.81 -15.24
C ARG A 192 0.12 -19.99 -16.13
N LYS A 193 0.77 -20.15 -17.29
CA LYS A 193 0.49 -21.26 -18.22
C LYS A 193 0.90 -22.61 -17.63
N TYR A 194 1.98 -22.66 -16.83
CA TYR A 194 2.43 -23.87 -16.15
C TYR A 194 1.41 -24.39 -15.12
N ILE A 195 0.74 -23.51 -14.38
CA ILE A 195 -0.35 -23.90 -13.46
C ILE A 195 -1.47 -24.64 -14.20
N TYR A 196 -1.70 -24.30 -15.47
CA TYR A 196 -2.66 -24.97 -16.36
C TYR A 196 -1.95 -25.84 -17.40
N PHE A 197 -0.94 -26.60 -16.96
CA PHE A 197 -0.06 -27.38 -17.84
C PHE A 197 -0.85 -28.23 -18.84
N ASP A 198 -1.89 -28.94 -18.42
CA ASP A 198 -2.67 -29.80 -19.31
C ASP A 198 -3.34 -29.06 -20.48
N TYR A 199 -3.71 -27.80 -20.28
CA TYR A 199 -4.27 -26.95 -21.34
C TYR A 199 -3.17 -26.45 -22.29
N TYR A 200 -1.99 -26.10 -21.76
CA TYR A 200 -0.94 -25.42 -22.51
C TYR A 200 0.18 -26.32 -23.05
N LYS A 201 0.28 -27.59 -22.61
CA LYS A 201 1.38 -28.52 -22.96
C LYS A 201 1.62 -28.69 -24.46
N ASN A 202 0.57 -28.55 -25.28
CA ASN A 202 0.65 -28.69 -26.73
C ASN A 202 0.67 -27.36 -27.50
N SER A 203 0.37 -26.24 -26.84
CA SER A 203 0.23 -24.92 -27.49
C SER A 203 1.35 -23.95 -27.11
N THR A 204 2.09 -24.22 -26.04
CA THR A 204 3.23 -23.43 -25.62
C THR A 204 4.51 -24.09 -26.08
N SER A 205 5.26 -23.42 -26.95
CA SER A 205 6.50 -23.94 -27.56
C SER A 205 7.49 -24.46 -26.51
N LEU A 206 7.68 -23.75 -25.40
CA LEU A 206 8.55 -24.17 -24.30
C LEU A 206 8.08 -25.49 -23.66
N PHE A 207 6.77 -25.69 -23.49
CA PHE A 207 6.25 -26.91 -22.87
C PHE A 207 6.22 -28.10 -23.83
N TYR A 208 6.20 -27.81 -25.12
CA TYR A 208 6.32 -28.82 -26.18
C TYR A 208 7.77 -29.26 -26.39
N ALA A 209 8.72 -28.33 -26.30
CA ALA A 209 10.12 -28.56 -26.64
C ALA A 209 10.96 -29.14 -25.48
N TYR A 210 10.52 -28.96 -24.23
CA TYR A 210 11.31 -29.29 -23.05
C TYR A 210 10.55 -30.22 -22.10
N SER A 211 11.29 -31.07 -21.38
CA SER A 211 10.77 -31.90 -20.30
C SER A 211 10.34 -31.06 -19.09
N SER A 212 9.51 -31.63 -18.20
CA SER A 212 9.05 -30.93 -17.00
C SER A 212 10.19 -30.42 -16.12
N ASP A 213 11.29 -31.17 -16.00
CA ASP A 213 12.46 -30.76 -15.20
C ASP A 213 13.20 -29.56 -15.83
N GLU A 214 13.31 -29.52 -17.16
CA GLU A 214 13.89 -28.39 -17.89
C GLU A 214 13.03 -27.13 -17.79
N ILE A 215 11.70 -27.28 -17.82
CA ILE A 215 10.76 -26.18 -17.62
C ILE A 215 10.89 -25.62 -16.20
N ILE A 216 10.95 -26.50 -15.19
CA ILE A 216 11.13 -26.10 -13.80
C ILE A 216 12.47 -25.40 -13.61
N ASN A 217 13.54 -25.90 -14.23
CA ASN A 217 14.85 -25.23 -14.21
C ASN A 217 14.77 -23.86 -14.88
N HIS A 218 14.11 -23.72 -16.02
CA HIS A 218 13.91 -22.44 -16.71
C HIS A 218 13.13 -21.44 -15.84
N LEU A 219 12.12 -21.92 -15.11
CA LEU A 219 11.36 -21.13 -14.13
C LEU A 219 12.17 -20.83 -12.84
N GLY A 220 13.18 -21.65 -12.53
CA GLY A 220 14.03 -21.58 -11.35
C GLY A 220 15.33 -20.76 -11.52
N ILE A 221 15.71 -20.39 -12.75
CA ILE A 221 16.88 -19.52 -13.05
C ILE A 221 16.55 -18.04 -12.77
N LEU A 222 15.91 -17.75 -11.64
CA LEU A 222 15.86 -16.39 -11.07
C LEU A 222 16.82 -16.22 -9.89
N ASN A 223 17.53 -17.28 -9.48
CA ASN A 223 18.44 -17.24 -8.32
C ASN A 223 19.92 -16.98 -8.64
N SER A 224 20.37 -17.04 -9.89
CA SER A 224 21.81 -17.04 -10.20
C SER A 224 22.33 -15.90 -11.07
N TYR A 225 21.48 -15.04 -11.64
CA TYR A 225 21.92 -13.96 -12.53
C TYR A 225 21.60 -12.54 -12.06
N PHE A 226 20.85 -12.36 -10.97
CA PHE A 226 20.51 -11.04 -10.42
C PHE A 226 21.37 -10.60 -9.22
N PHE A 227 22.31 -11.44 -8.78
CA PHE A 227 23.29 -11.11 -7.73
C PHE A 227 24.69 -11.56 -8.14
N SER A 228 25.31 -10.87 -9.09
CA SER A 228 26.77 -10.83 -9.18
C SER A 228 27.27 -9.54 -9.80
#